data_AF-A0A356VA04-F1
#
_entry.id   AF-A0A356VA04-F1
#
_cell.length_a   1.000
_cell.length_b   1.000
_cell.length_c   1.000
_cell.angle_alpha   90.00
_cell.angle_beta   90.00
_cell.angle_gamma   90.00
#
_symmetry.space_group_name_H-M   'P 1'
#
loop_
_entity.id
_entity.type
_entity.pdbx_description
1 polymer ?
#
loop_
_entity_poly.entity_id
_entity_poly.type
_entity_poly.pdbx_seq_one_letter_code
_entity_poly.pdbx_strand_id
1 'polypeptide(L)'
;MHRALAGAEVVGVCAALWFETALLVGYFFVYAGLARSVSVTLLDCVRRAPGGRAPFGTLLEGYQRSSRFTDRISLMQRSGLVRVSGGAVSLTPRGAAFVRGIETLQRLAYATLQG
;
A
#
# COMPACT_ATOMS: atom_id res chain seq x y z
N MET A 1 25.80 -5.70 -42.97
CA MET A 1 25.87 -5.25 -41.56
C MET A 1 24.76 -4.29 -41.15
N HIS A 2 24.24 -3.40 -42.01
CA HIS A 2 23.20 -2.42 -41.64
C HIS A 2 21.85 -3.00 -41.15
N ARG A 3 21.40 -4.16 -41.65
CA ARG A 3 20.13 -4.79 -41.18
C ARG A 3 20.20 -5.37 -39.76
N ALA A 4 21.37 -5.81 -39.31
CA ALA A 4 21.55 -6.40 -37.99
C ALA A 4 21.57 -5.33 -36.89
N LEU A 5 22.14 -4.16 -37.17
CA LEU A 5 22.11 -2.98 -36.29
C LEU A 5 20.68 -2.45 -36.11
N ALA A 6 19.91 -2.34 -37.21
CA ALA A 6 18.49 -1.96 -37.14
C ALA A 6 17.65 -2.98 -36.34
N GLY A 7 17.92 -4.28 -36.49
CA GLY A 7 17.24 -5.31 -35.70
C GLY A 7 17.56 -5.25 -34.20
N ALA A 8 18.80 -4.96 -33.83
CA ALA A 8 19.21 -4.80 -32.44
C ALA A 8 18.59 -3.55 -31.79
N GLU A 9 18.48 -2.44 -32.53
CA GLU A 9 17.81 -1.23 -32.07
C GLU A 9 16.30 -1.45 -31.88
N VAL A 10 15.63 -2.13 -32.82
CA VAL A 10 14.21 -2.48 -32.70
C VAL A 10 13.96 -3.40 -31.51
N VAL A 11 14.80 -4.42 -31.31
CA VAL A 11 14.69 -5.32 -30.14
C VAL A 11 14.94 -4.56 -28.84
N GLY A 12 15.90 -3.62 -28.82
CA GLY A 12 16.15 -2.75 -27.67
C GLY A 12 14.96 -1.86 -27.31
N VAL A 13 14.34 -1.23 -28.31
CA VAL A 13 13.13 -0.40 -28.14
C VAL A 13 11.95 -1.24 -27.66
N CYS A 14 11.73 -2.43 -28.24
CA CYS A 14 10.67 -3.34 -27.80
C CYS A 14 10.89 -3.84 -26.37
N ALA A 15 12.13 -4.15 -25.99
CA ALA A 15 12.47 -4.57 -24.63
C ALA A 15 12.24 -3.45 -23.61
N ALA A 16 12.63 -2.21 -23.95
CA ALA A 16 12.39 -1.03 -23.11
C ALA A 16 10.88 -0.79 -22.90
N LEU A 17 10.09 -0.78 -23.97
CA LEU A 17 8.63 -0.63 -23.91
C LEU A 17 7.97 -1.73 -23.09
N TRP A 18 8.44 -2.98 -23.22
CA TRP A 18 7.94 -4.09 -22.42
C TRP A 18 8.25 -3.91 -20.94
N PHE A 19 9.47 -3.47 -20.61
CA PHE A 19 9.89 -3.23 -19.23
C PHE A 19 9.09 -2.08 -18.59
N GLU A 20 8.91 -0.98 -19.31
CA GLU A 20 8.06 0.14 -18.88
C GLU A 20 6.61 -0.29 -18.66
N THR A 21 6.06 -1.09 -19.58
CA THR A 21 4.70 -1.62 -19.46
C THR A 21 4.56 -2.55 -18.26
N ALA A 22 5.54 -3.44 -18.04
CA ALA A 22 5.55 -4.35 -16.89
C ALA A 22 5.66 -3.59 -15.56
N LEU A 23 6.47 -2.52 -15.52
CA LEU A 23 6.56 -1.63 -14.37
C LEU A 23 5.25 -0.90 -14.12
N LEU A 24 4.59 -0.39 -15.16
CA LEU A 24 3.26 0.24 -15.06
C LEU A 24 2.19 -0.75 -14.58
N VAL A 25 2.18 -1.97 -15.08
CA VAL A 25 1.24 -3.01 -14.63
C VAL A 25 1.51 -3.39 -13.18
N GLY A 26 2.77 -3.62 -12.82
CA GLY A 26 3.19 -3.88 -11.44
C GLY A 26 2.81 -2.73 -10.50
N TYR A 27 2.99 -1.50 -10.96
CA TYR A 27 2.57 -0.28 -10.27
C TYR A 27 1.06 -0.28 -10.01
N PHE A 28 0.23 -0.48 -11.04
CA PHE A 28 -1.23 -0.44 -10.87
C PHE A 28 -1.71 -1.58 -9.99
N PHE A 29 -1.06 -2.75 -10.07
CA PHE A 29 -1.38 -3.88 -9.23
C PHE A 29 -1.04 -3.63 -7.76
N VAL A 30 0.15 -3.07 -7.47
CA VAL A 30 0.57 -2.70 -6.11
C VAL A 30 -0.27 -1.54 -5.59
N TYR A 31 -0.48 -0.49 -6.37
CA TYR A 31 -1.28 0.67 -5.98
C TYR A 31 -2.75 0.29 -5.73
N ALA A 32 -3.38 -0.42 -6.67
CA ALA A 32 -4.76 -0.89 -6.48
C ALA A 32 -4.86 -1.89 -5.33
N GLY A 33 -3.84 -2.75 -5.16
CA GLY A 33 -3.74 -3.69 -4.05
C GLY A 33 -3.62 -3.00 -2.70
N LEU A 34 -2.77 -1.97 -2.59
CA LEU A 34 -2.57 -1.16 -1.38
C LEU A 34 -3.79 -0.29 -1.09
N ALA A 35 -4.34 0.39 -2.10
CA ALA A 35 -5.52 1.25 -1.95
C ALA A 35 -6.79 0.47 -1.59
N ARG A 36 -6.91 -0.79 -2.04
CA ARG A 36 -8.01 -1.69 -1.65
C ARG A 36 -7.67 -2.54 -0.42
N SER A 37 -6.46 -2.44 0.13
CA SER A 37 -6.06 -3.20 1.31
C SER A 37 -6.68 -2.61 2.55
N VAL A 38 -7.69 -3.29 3.07
CA VAL A 38 -8.34 -2.94 4.33
C VAL A 38 -7.32 -2.76 5.47
N SER A 39 -6.24 -3.53 5.49
CA SER A 39 -5.21 -3.40 6.53
C SER A 39 -4.45 -2.07 6.42
N VAL A 40 -4.17 -1.60 5.21
CA VAL A 40 -3.48 -0.33 4.98
C VAL A 40 -4.38 0.84 5.35
N THR A 41 -5.61 0.81 4.89
CA THR A 41 -6.62 1.83 5.22
C THR A 41 -6.90 1.86 6.74
N LEU A 42 -6.97 0.71 7.42
CA LEU A 42 -7.11 0.65 8.88
C LEU A 42 -5.93 1.30 9.60
N LEU A 43 -4.71 1.01 9.18
CA LEU A 43 -3.52 1.60 9.78
C LEU A 43 -3.46 3.12 9.55
N ASP A 44 -3.90 3.61 8.39
CA ASP A 44 -4.01 5.04 8.12
C ASP A 44 -5.11 5.71 8.94
N CYS A 45 -6.27 5.07 9.13
CA CYS A 45 -7.32 5.54 10.04
C CYS A 45 -6.80 5.67 11.48
N VAL A 46 -6.07 4.66 11.98
CA VAL A 46 -5.47 4.72 13.33
C VAL A 46 -4.45 5.85 13.43
N ARG A 47 -3.66 6.08 12.37
CA ARG A 47 -2.67 7.16 12.32
C ARG A 47 -3.30 8.54 12.39
N ARG A 48 -4.39 8.76 11.66
CA ARG A 48 -5.10 10.05 11.59
C ARG A 48 -5.97 10.31 12.83
N ALA A 49 -6.19 9.29 13.67
CA ALA A 49 -6.99 9.45 14.87
C ALA A 49 -6.33 10.39 15.89
N PRO A 50 -7.11 11.25 16.56
CA PRO A 50 -6.59 12.15 17.59
C PRO A 50 -5.88 11.37 18.70
N GLY A 51 -4.65 11.77 19.02
CA GLY A 51 -3.82 11.07 20.02
C GLY A 51 -3.24 9.73 19.55
N GLY A 52 -3.31 9.40 18.25
CA GLY A 52 -2.76 8.16 17.68
C GLY A 52 -3.49 6.89 18.14
N ARG A 53 -4.72 7.05 18.63
CA ARG A 53 -5.58 5.99 19.15
C ARG A 53 -6.96 6.10 18.51
N ALA A 54 -7.36 5.07 17.79
CA ALA A 54 -8.69 4.99 17.22
C ALA A 54 -9.56 4.05 18.06
N PRO A 55 -10.74 4.49 18.54
CA PRO A 55 -11.69 3.61 19.22
C PRO A 55 -12.09 2.46 18.28
N PHE A 56 -12.19 1.25 18.82
CA PHE A 56 -12.52 0.06 18.03
C PHE A 56 -13.90 0.17 17.37
N GLY A 57 -14.88 0.77 18.08
CA GLY A 57 -16.22 1.05 17.54
C GLY A 57 -16.18 1.97 16.32
N THR A 58 -15.40 3.05 16.37
CA THR A 58 -15.26 3.99 15.25
C THR A 58 -14.59 3.34 14.03
N LEU A 59 -13.59 2.47 14.26
CA LEU A 59 -12.96 1.70 13.19
C LEU A 59 -13.92 0.68 12.57
N LEU A 60 -14.79 0.07 13.39
CA LEU A 60 -15.78 -0.90 12.96
C LEU A 60 -16.90 -0.24 12.12
N GLU A 61 -17.35 0.95 12.52
CA GLU A 61 -18.36 1.74 11.79
C GLU A 61 -17.84 2.21 10.42
N GLY A 62 -16.59 2.68 10.36
CA GLY A 62 -15.93 3.04 9.10
C GLY A 62 -15.69 1.84 8.19
N TYR A 63 -15.68 0.63 8.76
CA TYR A 63 -15.63 -0.65 8.06
C TYR A 63 -16.99 -1.35 8.04
N GLN A 64 -17.99 -0.64 7.50
CA GLN A 64 -19.37 -1.13 7.39
C GLN A 64 -19.44 -2.62 7.05
N ARG A 65 -19.79 -3.43 8.06
CA ARG A 65 -20.16 -4.87 7.97
C ARG A 65 -19.11 -5.82 7.39
N SER A 66 -17.82 -5.53 7.48
CA SER A 66 -16.82 -6.54 7.07
C SER A 66 -16.71 -7.65 8.12
N SER A 67 -17.18 -8.85 7.80
CA SER A 67 -17.02 -10.05 8.65
C SER A 67 -15.56 -10.39 8.97
N ARG A 68 -14.61 -9.82 8.20
CA ARG A 68 -13.17 -10.03 8.35
C ARG A 68 -12.45 -8.91 9.13
N PHE A 69 -13.17 -7.92 9.66
CA PHE A 69 -12.56 -6.80 10.39
C PHE A 69 -11.76 -7.28 11.61
N THR A 70 -12.39 -8.10 12.47
CA THR A 70 -11.76 -8.64 13.67
C THR A 70 -10.56 -9.51 13.36
N ASP A 71 -10.65 -10.33 12.31
CA ASP A 71 -9.54 -11.18 11.84
C ASP A 71 -8.35 -10.34 11.36
N ARG A 72 -8.63 -9.24 10.63
CA ARG A 72 -7.57 -8.33 10.14
C ARG A 72 -6.92 -7.57 11.28
N ILE A 73 -7.68 -7.06 12.27
CA ILE A 73 -7.10 -6.43 13.46
C ILE A 73 -6.24 -7.44 14.24
N SER A 74 -6.74 -8.67 14.41
CA SER A 74 -6.01 -9.74 15.09
C SER A 74 -4.71 -10.10 14.35
N LEU A 75 -4.74 -10.13 13.02
CA LEU A 75 -3.55 -10.35 12.19
C LEU A 75 -2.56 -9.18 12.30
N MET A 76 -3.03 -7.94 12.28
CA MET A 76 -2.18 -6.75 12.47
C MET A 76 -1.58 -6.69 13.88
N GLN A 77 -2.29 -7.19 14.89
CA GLN A 77 -1.79 -7.29 16.24
C GLN A 77 -0.71 -8.39 16.35
N ARG A 78 -0.97 -9.58 15.81
CA ARG A 78 0.01 -10.68 15.78
C ARG A 78 1.28 -10.34 15.00
N SER A 79 1.16 -9.55 13.93
CA SER A 79 2.30 -9.03 13.17
C SER A 79 3.01 -7.83 13.82
N GLY A 80 2.52 -7.37 14.99
CA GLY A 80 3.12 -6.30 15.77
C GLY A 80 2.98 -4.92 15.14
N LEU A 81 2.01 -4.71 14.25
CA LEU A 81 1.73 -3.41 13.62
C LEU A 81 0.81 -2.54 14.48
N VAL A 82 -0.11 -3.15 15.22
CA VAL A 82 -1.04 -2.46 16.11
C VAL A 82 -1.02 -3.05 17.51
N ARG A 83 -1.34 -2.22 18.50
CA ARG A 83 -1.66 -2.63 19.86
C ARG A 83 -3.12 -2.31 20.14
N VAL A 84 -3.86 -3.32 20.57
CA VAL A 84 -5.25 -3.20 21.03
C VAL A 84 -5.23 -3.13 22.55
N SER A 85 -5.77 -2.07 23.13
CA SER A 85 -5.84 -1.87 24.58
C SER A 85 -7.01 -0.97 24.94
N GLY A 86 -7.78 -1.33 25.97
CA GLY A 86 -8.88 -0.50 26.48
C GLY A 86 -9.97 -0.17 25.45
N GLY A 87 -10.28 -1.09 24.52
CA GLY A 87 -11.25 -0.85 23.47
C GLY A 87 -10.79 0.11 22.35
N ALA A 88 -9.49 0.45 22.32
CA ALA A 88 -8.89 1.26 21.27
C ALA A 88 -7.75 0.52 20.57
N VAL A 89 -7.49 0.91 19.33
CA VAL A 89 -6.38 0.43 18.49
C VAL A 89 -5.38 1.56 18.34
N SER A 90 -4.11 1.26 18.52
CA SER A 90 -2.99 2.20 18.38
C SER A 90 -1.89 1.60 17.51
N LEU A 91 -1.14 2.44 16.80
CA LEU A 91 0.01 1.99 16.03
C LEU A 91 1.17 1.67 16.97
N THR A 92 1.88 0.58 16.68
CA THR A 92 3.23 0.38 17.23
C THR A 92 4.24 1.23 16.44
N PRO A 93 5.48 1.39 16.94
CA PRO A 93 6.54 2.02 16.15
C PRO A 93 6.74 1.37 14.77
N ARG A 94 6.61 0.04 14.70
CA ARG A 94 6.68 -0.75 13.46
C ARG A 94 5.50 -0.43 12.53
N GLY A 95 4.28 -0.40 13.06
CA GLY A 95 3.09 -0.03 12.29
C GLY A 95 3.19 1.38 11.72
N ALA A 96 3.68 2.34 12.51
CA ALA A 96 3.89 3.71 12.06
C ALA A 96 4.95 3.80 10.94
N ALA A 97 6.07 3.09 11.07
CA ALA A 97 7.09 3.02 10.01
C ALA A 97 6.52 2.39 8.72
N PHE A 98 5.72 1.34 8.85
CA PHE A 98 5.09 0.67 7.72
C PHE A 98 4.13 1.60 6.95
N VAL A 99 3.25 2.33 7.67
CA VAL A 99 2.34 3.31 7.04
C VAL A 99 3.12 4.40 6.33
N ARG A 100 4.16 4.96 6.96
CA ARG A 100 5.02 5.97 6.32
C ARG A 100 5.68 5.43 5.05
N GLY A 101 6.15 4.19 5.07
CA GLY A 101 6.72 3.53 3.89
C GLY A 101 5.72 3.43 2.74
N ILE A 102 4.47 3.06 3.03
CA ILE A 102 3.40 3.02 2.04
C ILE A 102 3.10 4.42 1.47
N GLU A 103 3.02 5.44 2.31
CA GLU A 103 2.79 6.82 1.86
C GLU A 103 3.93 7.34 0.98
N THR A 104 5.18 7.01 1.32
CA THR A 104 6.34 7.35 0.50
C THR A 104 6.27 6.64 -0.85
N LEU A 105 5.95 5.35 -0.86
CA LEU A 105 5.75 4.59 -2.10
C LEU A 105 4.65 5.21 -2.95
N GLN A 106 3.50 5.59 -2.36
CA GLN A 106 2.40 6.24 -3.07
C GLN A 106 2.78 7.62 -3.63
N ARG A 107 3.61 8.39 -2.92
CA ARG A 107 4.09 9.70 -3.40
C ARG A 107 5.09 9.58 -4.54
N LEU A 108 6.06 8.67 -4.40
CA LEU A 108 7.04 8.38 -5.47
C LEU A 108 6.31 7.88 -6.72
N ALA A 109 5.39 6.94 -6.52
CA ALA A 109 4.47 6.43 -7.51
C ALA A 109 3.76 7.55 -8.29
N TYR A 110 3.12 8.47 -7.58
CA TYR A 110 2.42 9.58 -8.19
C TYR A 110 3.35 10.54 -8.96
N ALA A 111 4.52 10.83 -8.41
CA ALA A 111 5.51 11.70 -9.04
C ALA A 111 6.06 11.13 -10.36
N THR A 112 6.26 9.81 -10.44
CA THR A 112 6.71 9.13 -11.67
C THR A 112 5.66 9.18 -12.79
N LEU A 113 4.37 9.34 -12.47
CA LEU A 113 3.31 9.44 -13.48
C LEU A 113 3.06 10.85 -14.01
N GLN A 114 3.60 11.88 -13.35
CA GLN A 114 3.43 13.28 -13.76
C GLN A 114 4.62 13.84 -14.55
N GLY A 115 5.73 13.10 -14.63
CA GLY A 115 6.90 13.41 -15.45
C GLY A 115 6.92 12.62 -16.73
#